data_AF-A0A0K0DIW7-F1
#
_entry.id   AF-A0A0K0DIW7-F1
#
_cell.length_a   1.000
_cell.length_b   1.000
_cell.length_c   1.000
_cell.angle_alpha   90.00
_cell.angle_beta   90.00
_cell.angle_gamma   90.00
#
_symmetry.space_group_name_H-M   'P 1'
#
loop_
_entity.id
_entity.type
_entity.pdbx_description
1 polymer ?
#
loop_
_entity_poly.entity_id
_entity_poly.type
_entity_poly.pdbx_seq_one_letter_code
_entity_poly.pdbx_strand_id
1 'polypeptide(L)'
;LDDLFTDTSSEQKPAPTSSSSAATIQRPSRHVVGTTTLGSLLGPLRTEKEPKPSTTSTTATVPAATPPSQSTSSFLEDSLRAKRLENEVERLNREIDELKIRKKEDEQDIERLWKDKLSKKDLDHQQDLNDMRMNHEKHISKLKEEHSEELQRLKTTYERQLDTIQQSVMQWKDVSTVVDKVDMLSSTIHQLTDNVTTVADRSLTEKENTLRIREQQLESREQRLIEEKNQFNEERKKVYELNSKLNELCKGQETAMEQEKYRVREEWNRLNAEKLVFKEDQRFILDNIEKQKMLLEKSKTAFLQEQHDLLVRVCTERQLLEQEKNEFHGKRSADVKRLKEEAGELQRRAQNVLAAERQIDEMKKHYEMKMRQACFTRAGNVVNGGMSGNGKHSKSGFDAKNPDLRQRSEFFVQENEGNYLLLRDFS
;
A
#
# COMPACT_ATOMS: atom_id res chain seq x y z
N LEU A 1 12.86 17.75 -35.07
CA LEU A 1 13.70 16.79 -34.31
C LEU A 1 14.68 17.64 -33.52
N ASP A 2 14.96 17.23 -32.29
CA ASP A 2 15.97 17.83 -31.41
C ASP A 2 15.66 19.25 -30.90
N ASP A 3 14.48 19.42 -30.27
CA ASP A 3 14.26 20.32 -29.10
C ASP A 3 12.78 20.26 -28.63
N LEU A 4 12.39 19.24 -27.85
CA LEU A 4 11.05 19.22 -27.22
C LEU A 4 10.90 18.30 -25.97
N PHE A 5 11.97 18.04 -25.21
CA PHE A 5 11.87 17.36 -23.91
C PHE A 5 12.84 17.98 -22.90
N THR A 6 12.32 18.89 -22.07
CA THR A 6 13.01 19.45 -20.89
C THR A 6 12.32 18.96 -19.63
N ASP A 7 13.08 18.47 -18.66
CA ASP A 7 12.60 17.89 -17.41
C ASP A 7 11.61 18.75 -16.61
N THR A 8 10.58 18.10 -16.07
CA THR A 8 9.79 18.59 -14.92
C THR A 8 9.90 17.59 -13.76
N SER A 9 11.13 17.32 -13.32
CA SER A 9 11.43 16.52 -12.13
C SER A 9 11.37 17.39 -10.86
N SER A 10 10.18 17.52 -10.26
CA SER A 10 9.99 18.22 -8.99
C SER A 10 9.98 17.26 -7.79
N GLU A 11 11.01 17.33 -6.94
CA GLU A 11 11.15 16.45 -5.77
C GLU A 11 10.03 16.62 -4.74
N GLN A 12 9.51 15.49 -4.25
CA GLN A 12 8.53 15.44 -3.18
C GLN A 12 9.21 15.20 -1.83
N LYS A 13 9.18 16.20 -0.93
CA LYS A 13 9.89 16.18 0.36
C LYS A 13 8.93 16.01 1.56
N PRO A 14 8.86 14.82 2.19
CA PRO A 14 8.11 14.61 3.43
C PRO A 14 8.97 14.87 4.68
N ALA A 15 8.39 15.52 5.69
CA ALA A 15 8.98 15.75 7.03
C ALA A 15 7.82 15.98 8.04
N PRO A 16 8.00 15.75 9.36
CA PRO A 16 7.68 14.43 9.91
C PRO A 16 6.57 14.46 10.97
N THR A 17 5.98 13.30 11.23
CA THR A 17 4.99 13.08 12.30
C THR A 17 5.63 13.16 13.70
N SER A 18 5.14 14.07 14.55
CA SER A 18 5.53 14.18 15.95
C SER A 18 4.64 13.32 16.86
N SER A 19 5.23 12.36 17.58
CA SER A 19 4.53 11.45 18.47
C SER A 19 4.69 11.82 19.95
N SER A 20 3.58 11.67 20.69
CA SER A 20 3.50 11.31 22.11
C SER A 20 4.41 12.00 23.16
N SER A 21 3.78 12.67 24.12
CA SER A 21 4.27 12.76 25.50
C SER A 21 3.12 12.44 26.48
N ALA A 22 3.23 11.32 27.19
CA ALA A 22 2.25 10.92 28.21
C ALA A 22 2.62 11.52 29.58
N ALA A 23 1.62 11.97 30.35
CA ALA A 23 1.79 12.54 31.68
C ALA A 23 1.36 11.57 32.79
N THR A 24 2.05 11.63 33.94
CA THR A 24 2.06 10.59 34.97
C THR A 24 0.88 10.65 35.96
N ILE A 25 0.39 9.48 36.37
CA ILE A 25 -0.66 9.28 37.38
C ILE A 25 -0.12 9.60 38.79
N GLN A 26 -0.95 10.18 39.67
CA GLN A 26 -0.61 10.44 41.08
C GLN A 26 -1.56 9.77 42.08
N ARG A 27 -1.01 9.50 43.28
CA ARG A 27 -1.67 9.10 44.55
C ARG A 27 -2.32 7.69 44.60
N PRO A 28 -2.59 7.14 45.80
CA PRO A 28 -2.23 7.61 47.15
C PRO A 28 -1.35 6.64 47.98
N SER A 29 -0.70 7.16 49.03
CA SER A 29 -0.10 6.34 50.09
C SER A 29 -1.05 6.22 51.29
N ARG A 30 -1.00 5.08 51.99
CA ARG A 30 -1.81 4.76 53.18
C ARG A 30 -0.98 3.93 54.16
N HIS A 31 -0.81 4.40 55.39
CA HIS A 31 -0.24 3.61 56.48
C HIS A 31 -1.15 3.69 57.71
N VAL A 32 -1.18 2.59 58.48
CA VAL A 32 -1.99 2.43 59.70
C VAL A 32 -1.11 1.77 60.77
N VAL A 33 -0.99 2.44 61.92
CA VAL A 33 -0.50 1.94 63.21
C VAL A 33 -1.22 2.79 64.28
N GLY A 34 -1.79 2.28 65.38
CA GLY A 34 -1.96 0.89 65.81
C GLY A 34 -1.33 0.61 67.18
N THR A 35 -2.13 0.60 68.26
CA THR A 35 -1.77 0.02 69.58
C THR A 35 -3.01 -0.31 70.40
N THR A 36 -2.91 -1.32 71.25
CA THR A 36 -3.95 -1.84 72.16
C THR A 36 -3.63 -1.54 73.63
N THR A 37 -4.64 -1.57 74.49
CA THR A 37 -4.47 -1.70 75.96
C THR A 37 -5.66 -2.45 76.57
N LEU A 38 -5.45 -3.27 77.60
CA LEU A 38 -6.44 -4.29 78.04
C LEU A 38 -6.34 -4.60 79.56
N GLY A 39 -7.44 -4.46 80.31
CA GLY A 39 -7.64 -5.03 81.67
C GLY A 39 -6.91 -4.35 82.85
N SER A 40 -7.11 -4.73 84.12
CA SER A 40 -8.24 -5.46 84.75
C SER A 40 -8.16 -5.49 86.31
N LEU A 41 -9.32 -5.68 86.98
CA LEU A 41 -9.54 -6.44 88.25
C LEU A 41 -9.10 -5.96 89.69
N LEU A 42 -9.95 -6.33 90.68
CA LEU A 42 -9.75 -6.63 92.14
C LEU A 42 -10.07 -5.62 93.29
N GLY A 43 -10.61 -6.17 94.41
CA GLY A 43 -10.86 -5.57 95.77
C GLY A 43 -9.99 -6.26 96.87
N PRO A 44 -10.42 -6.62 98.12
CA PRO A 44 -11.74 -6.53 98.84
C PRO A 44 -11.73 -6.37 100.44
N LEU A 45 -12.91 -6.53 101.13
CA LEU A 45 -13.21 -7.28 102.42
C LEU A 45 -13.23 -6.72 103.93
N ARG A 46 -14.32 -7.03 104.71
CA ARG A 46 -14.51 -7.34 106.21
C ARG A 46 -14.36 -6.26 107.37
N THR A 47 -14.75 -6.35 108.69
CA THR A 47 -15.35 -7.35 109.68
C THR A 47 -15.93 -6.80 111.06
N GLU A 48 -16.98 -7.42 111.66
CA GLU A 48 -17.31 -7.81 113.12
C GLU A 48 -17.48 -6.93 114.43
N LYS A 49 -18.40 -7.39 115.37
CA LYS A 49 -18.38 -7.57 116.91
C LYS A 49 -19.31 -6.84 117.99
N GLU A 50 -19.35 -7.33 119.29
CA GLU A 50 -20.36 -7.15 120.44
C GLU A 50 -19.77 -7.49 121.91
N PRO A 51 -20.44 -7.76 123.11
CA PRO A 51 -21.48 -7.10 124.03
C PRO A 51 -21.42 -7.28 125.65
N LYS A 52 -22.38 -6.67 126.44
CA LYS A 52 -22.97 -7.00 127.84
C LYS A 52 -22.16 -6.84 129.21
N PRO A 53 -22.64 -7.08 130.51
CA PRO A 53 -23.89 -6.78 131.38
C PRO A 53 -23.71 -6.44 132.97
N SER A 54 -24.76 -6.19 133.87
CA SER A 54 -24.69 -5.91 135.41
C SER A 54 -26.00 -5.91 136.37
N THR A 55 -25.98 -5.84 137.76
CA THR A 55 -27.16 -6.05 138.77
C THR A 55 -27.12 -5.54 140.32
N THR A 56 -28.28 -5.52 141.12
CA THR A 56 -28.58 -5.58 142.67
C THR A 56 -28.47 -4.35 143.70
N SER A 57 -28.95 -4.17 145.01
CA SER A 57 -29.88 -4.72 146.15
C SER A 57 -29.82 -3.86 147.53
N THR A 58 -30.50 -3.91 148.76
CA THR A 58 -31.87 -4.23 149.42
C THR A 58 -32.00 -4.09 151.05
N THR A 59 -33.15 -3.68 151.72
CA THR A 59 -33.73 -3.83 153.19
C THR A 59 -33.20 -3.13 154.55
N ALA A 60 -33.76 -3.10 155.84
CA ALA A 60 -35.13 -2.92 156.56
C ALA A 60 -35.25 -3.00 158.20
N THR A 61 -36.31 -2.41 158.90
CA THR A 61 -36.98 -2.63 160.31
C THR A 61 -36.57 -1.88 161.68
N VAL A 62 -37.21 -1.92 162.93
CA VAL A 62 -38.59 -1.41 163.44
C VAL A 62 -38.96 -0.80 164.93
N PRO A 63 -39.25 -1.41 166.17
CA PRO A 63 -40.32 -0.91 167.20
C PRO A 63 -40.22 -0.91 168.83
N ALA A 64 -41.17 -0.25 169.62
CA ALA A 64 -41.93 -0.62 170.93
C ALA A 64 -41.80 -0.03 172.45
N ALA A 65 -42.94 0.02 173.25
CA ALA A 65 -43.23 -0.16 174.77
C ALA A 65 -43.56 0.98 175.89
N THR A 66 -44.27 0.64 177.02
CA THR A 66 -44.81 1.43 178.24
C THR A 66 -45.02 0.54 179.55
N PRO A 67 -45.76 0.77 180.73
CA PRO A 67 -46.53 1.85 181.51
C PRO A 67 -46.15 1.97 183.09
N PRO A 68 -46.93 1.86 184.25
CA PRO A 68 -48.27 2.32 184.86
C PRO A 68 -48.37 2.74 186.43
N SER A 69 -49.57 3.13 186.99
CA SER A 69 -50.23 2.84 188.36
C SER A 69 -50.26 3.66 189.74
N GLN A 70 -51.49 3.76 190.38
CA GLN A 70 -51.94 3.67 191.85
C GLN A 70 -51.64 4.75 192.97
N SER A 71 -52.20 4.86 194.23
CA SER A 71 -53.43 4.46 195.08
C SER A 71 -53.32 5.09 196.56
N THR A 72 -54.12 5.02 197.69
CA THR A 72 -55.47 4.56 198.26
C THR A 72 -55.83 5.11 199.72
N SER A 73 -57.05 4.86 200.31
CA SER A 73 -57.49 4.78 201.78
C SER A 73 -58.02 6.01 202.64
N SER A 74 -58.73 5.94 203.82
CA SER A 74 -59.92 5.14 204.31
C SER A 74 -60.54 5.55 205.72
N PHE A 75 -61.86 5.31 205.99
CA PHE A 75 -62.64 5.28 207.31
C PHE A 75 -62.70 6.56 208.22
N LEU A 76 -63.55 6.75 209.26
CA LEU A 76 -64.55 5.95 210.03
C LEU A 76 -65.69 6.83 210.62
N GLU A 77 -66.97 6.64 210.25
CA GLU A 77 -68.20 6.86 211.08
C GLU A 77 -69.47 6.48 210.28
N ASP A 78 -70.26 5.51 210.75
CA ASP A 78 -70.92 4.60 209.81
C ASP A 78 -72.25 5.02 209.18
N SER A 79 -73.05 5.90 209.82
CA SER A 79 -74.34 6.35 209.26
C SER A 79 -74.18 7.20 207.98
N LEU A 80 -73.06 7.93 207.86
CA LEU A 80 -72.69 8.68 206.66
C LEU A 80 -71.81 7.87 205.68
N ARG A 81 -71.25 6.74 206.14
CA ARG A 81 -70.28 5.94 205.37
C ARG A 81 -70.92 5.13 204.25
N ALA A 82 -72.14 4.62 204.43
CA ALA A 82 -72.89 3.94 203.37
C ALA A 82 -73.04 4.82 202.13
N LYS A 83 -73.46 6.07 202.32
CA LYS A 83 -73.67 7.06 201.23
C LYS A 83 -72.36 7.55 200.59
N ARG A 84 -71.21 7.41 201.26
CA ARG A 84 -69.88 7.62 200.65
C ARG A 84 -69.42 6.42 199.82
N LEU A 85 -69.69 5.19 200.27
CA LEU A 85 -69.39 3.98 199.51
C LEU A 85 -70.24 3.89 198.24
N GLU A 86 -71.50 4.30 198.31
CA GLU A 86 -72.40 4.43 197.15
C GLU A 86 -71.84 5.41 196.10
N ASN A 87 -71.45 6.62 196.52
CA ASN A 87 -70.78 7.60 195.66
C ASN A 87 -69.44 7.09 195.08
N GLU A 88 -68.65 6.34 195.84
CA GLU A 88 -67.36 5.80 195.39
C GLU A 88 -67.54 4.62 194.41
N VAL A 89 -68.60 3.81 194.58
CA VAL A 89 -68.99 2.79 193.60
C VAL A 89 -69.50 3.44 192.31
N GLU A 90 -70.24 4.55 192.38
CA GLU A 90 -70.55 5.34 191.18
C GLU A 90 -69.29 5.93 190.51
N ARG A 91 -68.32 6.41 191.31
CA ARG A 91 -67.06 6.97 190.78
C ARG A 91 -66.24 5.89 190.07
N LEU A 92 -66.09 4.72 190.69
CA LEU A 92 -65.36 3.59 190.11
C LEU A 92 -66.09 2.98 188.90
N ASN A 93 -67.42 2.95 188.87
CA ASN A 93 -68.16 2.55 187.66
C ASN A 93 -67.94 3.52 186.50
N ARG A 94 -67.93 4.84 186.75
CA ARG A 94 -67.56 5.83 185.72
C ARG A 94 -66.12 5.64 185.24
N GLU A 95 -65.17 5.41 186.14
CA GLU A 95 -63.77 5.14 185.80
C GLU A 95 -63.60 3.84 185.00
N ILE A 96 -64.38 2.80 185.31
CA ILE A 96 -64.47 1.54 184.55
C ILE A 96 -65.07 1.76 183.15
N ASP A 97 -66.12 2.56 183.02
CA ASP A 97 -66.76 2.84 181.73
C ASP A 97 -65.91 3.77 180.85
N GLU A 98 -65.20 4.75 181.43
CA GLU A 98 -64.17 5.52 180.72
C GLU A 98 -63.02 4.63 180.23
N LEU A 99 -62.57 3.65 181.03
CA LEU A 99 -61.57 2.67 180.59
C LEU A 99 -62.10 1.73 179.49
N LYS A 100 -63.38 1.33 179.52
CA LYS A 100 -64.01 0.58 178.42
C LYS A 100 -64.10 1.41 177.15
N ILE A 101 -64.48 2.70 177.26
CA ILE A 101 -64.52 3.63 176.12
C ILE A 101 -63.11 3.75 175.54
N ARG A 102 -62.10 4.06 176.36
CA ARG A 102 -60.72 4.24 175.89
C ARG A 102 -60.13 2.98 175.25
N LYS A 103 -60.32 1.80 175.85
CA LYS A 103 -59.92 0.53 175.20
C LYS A 103 -60.61 0.37 173.83
N LYS A 104 -61.89 0.73 173.72
CA LYS A 104 -62.67 0.59 172.48
C LYS A 104 -62.30 1.66 171.43
N GLU A 105 -61.81 2.81 171.85
CA GLU A 105 -61.17 3.82 171.01
C GLU A 105 -59.82 3.30 170.48
N ASP A 106 -58.93 2.81 171.35
CA ASP A 106 -57.65 2.19 170.98
C ASP A 106 -57.84 1.02 169.98
N GLU A 107 -58.82 0.16 170.25
CA GLU A 107 -59.16 -1.01 169.44
C GLU A 107 -59.76 -0.61 168.07
N GLN A 108 -60.53 0.49 168.00
CA GLN A 108 -60.96 1.07 166.72
C GLN A 108 -59.83 1.76 165.95
N ASP A 109 -58.95 2.50 166.61
CA ASP A 109 -57.85 3.21 165.95
C ASP A 109 -56.80 2.23 165.42
N ILE A 110 -56.56 1.12 166.13
CA ILE A 110 -55.83 -0.03 165.60
C ILE A 110 -56.53 -0.60 164.36
N GLU A 111 -57.85 -0.85 164.41
CA GLU A 111 -58.60 -1.33 163.24
C GLU A 111 -58.50 -0.39 162.02
N ARG A 112 -58.58 0.94 162.23
CA ARG A 112 -58.40 1.93 161.16
C ARG A 112 -56.97 1.88 160.60
N LEU A 113 -55.96 1.84 161.46
CA LEU A 113 -54.56 1.75 161.05
C LEU A 113 -54.28 0.50 160.21
N TRP A 114 -54.87 -0.65 160.55
CA TRP A 114 -54.74 -1.87 159.74
C TRP A 114 -55.55 -1.79 158.43
N LYS A 115 -56.74 -1.18 158.43
CA LYS A 115 -57.56 -0.97 157.22
C LYS A 115 -56.88 -0.03 156.22
N ASP A 116 -56.36 1.11 156.67
CA ASP A 116 -55.61 2.06 155.83
C ASP A 116 -54.32 1.43 155.29
N LYS A 117 -53.61 0.66 156.12
CA LYS A 117 -52.37 -0.01 155.72
C LYS A 117 -52.58 -1.17 154.76
N LEU A 118 -53.75 -1.83 154.81
CA LEU A 118 -54.17 -2.83 153.83
C LEU A 118 -54.61 -2.16 152.52
N SER A 119 -55.51 -1.17 152.60
CA SER A 119 -56.00 -0.37 151.47
C SER A 119 -54.86 0.28 150.68
N LYS A 120 -53.88 0.88 151.37
CA LYS A 120 -52.67 1.40 150.73
C LYS A 120 -51.87 0.31 150.03
N LYS A 121 -51.69 -0.87 150.65
CA LYS A 121 -50.92 -1.95 150.04
C LYS A 121 -51.61 -2.51 148.78
N ASP A 122 -52.94 -2.61 148.79
CA ASP A 122 -53.70 -3.00 147.59
C ASP A 122 -53.58 -1.94 146.49
N LEU A 123 -53.62 -0.64 146.83
CA LEU A 123 -53.39 0.46 145.89
C LEU A 123 -51.98 0.43 145.30
N ASP A 124 -50.95 0.29 146.13
CA ASP A 124 -49.54 0.17 145.72
C ASP A 124 -49.37 -1.02 144.74
N HIS A 125 -49.97 -2.18 145.04
CA HIS A 125 -49.92 -3.36 144.17
C HIS A 125 -50.73 -3.21 142.86
N GLN A 126 -51.83 -2.47 142.91
CA GLN A 126 -52.65 -2.19 141.71
C GLN A 126 -51.96 -1.14 140.82
N GLN A 127 -51.13 -0.27 141.39
CA GLN A 127 -50.21 0.59 140.64
C GLN A 127 -49.06 -0.22 140.02
N ASP A 128 -48.36 -1.08 140.78
CA ASP A 128 -47.32 -1.99 140.24
C ASP A 128 -47.81 -2.78 139.02
N LEU A 129 -49.03 -3.34 139.10
CA LEU A 129 -49.65 -4.10 138.02
C LEU A 129 -50.03 -3.25 136.79
N ASN A 130 -50.34 -1.97 136.98
CA ASN A 130 -50.60 -1.04 135.88
C ASN A 130 -49.30 -0.54 135.23
N ASP A 131 -48.27 -0.23 136.02
CA ASP A 131 -46.97 0.18 135.51
C ASP A 131 -46.29 -0.98 134.75
N MET A 132 -46.35 -2.21 135.26
CA MET A 132 -45.92 -3.41 134.53
C MET A 132 -46.71 -3.61 133.22
N ARG A 133 -48.04 -3.39 133.23
CA ARG A 133 -48.87 -3.49 132.03
C ARG A 133 -48.47 -2.45 130.98
N MET A 134 -48.36 -1.18 131.36
CA MET A 134 -47.94 -0.09 130.47
C MET A 134 -46.54 -0.33 129.91
N ASN A 135 -45.61 -0.85 130.72
CA ASN A 135 -44.25 -1.14 130.26
C ASN A 135 -44.22 -2.32 129.27
N HIS A 136 -45.00 -3.38 129.52
CA HIS A 136 -45.19 -4.46 128.54
C HIS A 136 -45.85 -3.98 127.24
N GLU A 137 -46.90 -3.15 127.32
CA GLU A 137 -47.58 -2.58 126.14
C GLU A 137 -46.66 -1.66 125.34
N LYS A 138 -45.83 -0.85 126.02
CA LYS A 138 -44.77 -0.03 125.42
C LYS A 138 -43.69 -0.88 124.75
N HIS A 139 -43.24 -1.97 125.37
CA HIS A 139 -42.29 -2.90 124.77
C HIS A 139 -42.86 -3.62 123.54
N ILE A 140 -44.13 -4.06 123.60
CA ILE A 140 -44.83 -4.68 122.45
C ILE A 140 -44.99 -3.66 121.31
N SER A 141 -45.32 -2.40 121.63
CA SER A 141 -45.46 -1.34 120.63
C SER A 141 -44.12 -1.01 119.97
N LYS A 142 -43.06 -0.83 120.76
CA LYS A 142 -41.70 -0.59 120.26
C LYS A 142 -41.18 -1.74 119.39
N LEU A 143 -41.41 -2.99 119.80
CA LEU A 143 -41.00 -4.16 119.02
C LEU A 143 -41.79 -4.27 117.69
N LYS A 144 -43.07 -3.90 117.67
CA LYS A 144 -43.87 -3.81 116.43
C LYS A 144 -43.37 -2.69 115.52
N GLU A 145 -43.02 -1.54 116.09
CA GLU A 145 -42.45 -0.38 115.38
C GLU A 145 -41.11 -0.75 114.74
N GLU A 146 -40.16 -1.28 115.52
CA GLU A 146 -38.85 -1.75 115.06
C GLU A 146 -38.97 -2.82 113.96
N HIS A 147 -39.85 -3.82 114.13
CA HIS A 147 -40.11 -4.83 113.13
C HIS A 147 -40.77 -4.26 111.85
N SER A 148 -41.58 -3.20 111.96
CA SER A 148 -42.15 -2.50 110.81
C SER A 148 -41.12 -1.65 110.07
N GLU A 149 -40.20 -0.99 110.80
CA GLU A 149 -39.07 -0.29 110.20
C GLU A 149 -38.13 -1.25 109.48
N GLU A 150 -37.82 -2.41 110.08
CA GLU A 150 -36.92 -3.40 109.50
C GLU A 150 -37.54 -4.04 108.25
N LEU A 151 -38.85 -4.37 108.27
CA LEU A 151 -39.59 -4.76 107.07
C LEU A 151 -39.53 -3.67 105.97
N GLN A 152 -39.67 -2.39 106.33
CA GLN A 152 -39.64 -1.28 105.37
C GLN A 152 -38.22 -1.00 104.84
N ARG A 153 -37.18 -1.15 105.66
CA ARG A 153 -35.75 -1.10 105.24
C ARG A 153 -35.43 -2.25 104.29
N LEU A 154 -35.85 -3.47 104.63
CA LEU A 154 -35.65 -4.66 103.81
C LEU A 154 -36.39 -4.54 102.47
N LYS A 155 -37.66 -4.13 102.50
CA LYS A 155 -38.47 -3.85 101.29
C LYS A 155 -37.80 -2.82 100.39
N THR A 156 -37.46 -1.63 100.91
CA THR A 156 -36.81 -0.57 100.11
C THR A 156 -35.38 -0.91 99.68
N THR A 157 -34.76 -1.93 100.28
CA THR A 157 -33.49 -2.50 99.80
C THR A 157 -33.73 -3.43 98.60
N TYR A 158 -34.71 -4.34 98.69
CA TYR A 158 -35.10 -5.20 97.56
C TYR A 158 -35.67 -4.40 96.38
N GLU A 159 -36.45 -3.34 96.61
CA GLU A 159 -36.94 -2.45 95.55
C GLU A 159 -35.77 -1.80 94.78
N ARG A 160 -34.76 -1.26 95.48
CA ARG A 160 -33.55 -0.73 94.82
C ARG A 160 -32.74 -1.80 94.09
N GLN A 161 -32.67 -3.03 94.62
CA GLN A 161 -32.00 -4.14 93.94
C GLN A 161 -32.74 -4.54 92.65
N LEU A 162 -34.08 -4.59 92.70
CA LEU A 162 -34.93 -4.82 91.53
C LEU A 162 -34.79 -3.70 90.49
N ASP A 163 -34.80 -2.43 90.90
CA ASP A 163 -34.55 -1.29 90.00
C ASP A 163 -33.17 -1.38 89.34
N THR A 164 -32.13 -1.75 90.10
CA THR A 164 -30.76 -1.88 89.59
C THR A 164 -30.64 -3.04 88.59
N ILE A 165 -31.28 -4.18 88.89
CA ILE A 165 -31.35 -5.33 87.97
C ILE A 165 -32.16 -4.97 86.72
N GLN A 166 -33.28 -4.27 86.87
CA GLN A 166 -34.12 -3.85 85.76
C GLN A 166 -33.38 -2.86 84.84
N GLN A 167 -32.63 -1.91 85.41
CA GLN A 167 -31.76 -1.01 84.66
C GLN A 167 -30.64 -1.77 83.93
N SER A 168 -29.98 -2.74 84.56
CA SER A 168 -28.95 -3.54 83.89
C SER A 168 -29.52 -4.43 82.78
N VAL A 169 -30.76 -4.92 82.92
CA VAL A 169 -31.50 -5.63 81.86
C VAL A 169 -31.88 -4.68 80.70
N MET A 170 -32.20 -3.42 80.98
CA MET A 170 -32.40 -2.42 79.90
C MET A 170 -31.09 -2.13 79.17
N GLN A 171 -29.99 -1.89 79.91
CA GLN A 171 -28.65 -1.71 79.33
C GLN A 171 -28.19 -2.92 78.51
N TRP A 172 -28.47 -4.15 78.97
CA TRP A 172 -28.16 -5.36 78.19
C TRP A 172 -28.97 -5.44 76.90
N LYS A 173 -30.26 -5.05 76.91
CA LYS A 173 -31.07 -4.94 75.69
C LYS A 173 -30.52 -3.87 74.75
N ASP A 174 -30.15 -2.70 75.26
CA ASP A 174 -29.55 -1.64 74.44
C ASP A 174 -28.25 -2.13 73.78
N VAL A 175 -27.36 -2.77 74.55
CA VAL A 175 -26.13 -3.41 74.05
C VAL A 175 -26.45 -4.49 73.01
N SER A 176 -27.46 -5.34 73.23
CA SER A 176 -27.92 -6.31 72.23
C SER A 176 -28.30 -5.62 70.92
N THR A 177 -29.15 -4.57 70.97
CA THR A 177 -29.50 -3.84 69.74
C THR A 177 -28.34 -3.09 69.09
N VAL A 178 -27.24 -2.85 69.81
CA VAL A 178 -26.01 -2.31 69.23
C VAL A 178 -25.21 -3.42 68.55
N VAL A 179 -25.13 -4.62 69.14
CA VAL A 179 -24.54 -5.81 68.50
C VAL A 179 -25.33 -6.17 67.23
N ASP A 180 -26.66 -6.24 67.29
CA ASP A 180 -27.52 -6.52 66.12
C ASP A 180 -27.27 -5.52 64.97
N LYS A 181 -27.06 -4.23 65.31
CA LYS A 181 -26.71 -3.18 64.34
C LYS A 181 -25.28 -3.33 63.80
N VAL A 182 -24.32 -3.74 64.63
CA VAL A 182 -22.93 -3.99 64.21
C VAL A 182 -22.85 -5.20 63.28
N ASP A 183 -23.58 -6.28 63.56
CA ASP A 183 -23.64 -7.47 62.70
C ASP A 183 -24.36 -7.17 61.38
N MET A 184 -25.45 -6.40 61.42
CA MET A 184 -26.11 -5.92 60.20
C MET A 184 -25.18 -5.01 59.37
N LEU A 185 -24.48 -4.07 60.01
CA LEU A 185 -23.48 -3.22 59.33
C LEU A 185 -22.35 -4.06 58.74
N SER A 186 -21.82 -5.03 59.49
CA SER A 186 -20.80 -5.98 59.02
C SER A 186 -21.28 -6.75 57.79
N SER A 187 -22.51 -7.26 57.80
CA SER A 187 -23.14 -7.91 56.66
C SER A 187 -23.23 -6.98 55.44
N THR A 188 -23.68 -5.73 55.62
CA THR A 188 -23.71 -4.74 54.52
C THR A 188 -22.32 -4.36 54.01
N ILE A 189 -21.28 -4.36 54.85
CA ILE A 189 -19.89 -4.10 54.45
C ILE A 189 -19.34 -5.25 53.61
N HIS A 190 -19.63 -6.51 53.97
CA HIS A 190 -19.24 -7.67 53.15
C HIS A 190 -19.98 -7.64 51.80
N GLN A 191 -21.30 -7.45 51.80
CA GLN A 191 -22.07 -7.31 50.56
C GLN A 191 -21.59 -6.15 49.68
N LEU A 192 -21.24 -4.99 50.27
CA LEU A 192 -20.68 -3.87 49.51
C LEU A 192 -19.29 -4.20 48.96
N THR A 193 -18.47 -4.95 49.70
CA THR A 193 -17.15 -5.40 49.25
C THR A 193 -17.27 -6.36 48.06
N ASP A 194 -18.16 -7.36 48.13
CA ASP A 194 -18.43 -8.31 47.03
C ASP A 194 -19.03 -7.64 45.79
N ASN A 195 -19.86 -6.61 45.98
CA ASN A 195 -20.35 -5.79 44.88
C ASN A 195 -19.22 -4.94 44.26
N VAL A 196 -18.31 -4.38 45.07
CA VAL A 196 -17.18 -3.59 44.58
C VAL A 196 -16.15 -4.47 43.86
N THR A 197 -15.81 -5.66 44.36
CA THR A 197 -14.91 -6.59 43.67
C THR A 197 -15.53 -7.07 42.36
N THR A 198 -16.78 -7.56 42.37
CA THR A 198 -17.40 -8.03 41.12
C THR A 198 -17.69 -6.91 40.11
N VAL A 199 -17.80 -5.64 40.53
CA VAL A 199 -17.82 -4.49 39.59
C VAL A 199 -16.42 -4.17 39.07
N ALA A 200 -15.38 -4.26 39.91
CA ALA A 200 -13.99 -4.07 39.49
C ALA A 200 -13.56 -5.15 38.48
N ASP A 201 -13.88 -6.42 38.72
CA ASP A 201 -13.53 -7.56 37.85
C ASP A 201 -14.27 -7.50 36.51
N ARG A 202 -15.55 -7.11 36.52
CA ARG A 202 -16.30 -6.81 35.27
C ARG A 202 -15.66 -5.66 34.50
N SER A 203 -15.28 -4.58 35.19
CA SER A 203 -14.62 -3.44 34.54
C SER A 203 -13.19 -3.75 34.06
N LEU A 204 -12.48 -4.68 34.71
CA LEU A 204 -11.17 -5.16 34.29
C LEU A 204 -11.29 -5.99 33.01
N THR A 205 -12.16 -6.99 33.02
CA THR A 205 -12.41 -7.89 31.87
C THR A 205 -13.02 -7.16 30.68
N GLU A 206 -13.88 -6.16 30.88
CA GLU A 206 -14.37 -5.28 29.81
C GLU A 206 -13.22 -4.47 29.16
N LYS A 207 -12.31 -3.92 29.95
CA LYS A 207 -11.12 -3.20 29.46
C LYS A 207 -10.15 -4.13 28.73
N GLU A 208 -9.90 -5.32 29.25
CA GLU A 208 -9.06 -6.34 28.63
C GLU A 208 -9.61 -6.76 27.27
N ASN A 209 -10.90 -7.12 27.19
CA ASN A 209 -11.58 -7.43 25.93
C ASN A 209 -11.51 -6.26 24.94
N THR A 210 -11.71 -5.02 25.42
CA THR A 210 -11.62 -3.81 24.59
C THR A 210 -10.20 -3.56 24.06
N LEU A 211 -9.16 -3.83 24.85
CA LEU A 211 -7.77 -3.75 24.42
C LEU A 211 -7.47 -4.84 23.38
N ARG A 212 -7.84 -6.10 23.65
CA ARG A 212 -7.65 -7.24 22.75
C ARG A 212 -8.31 -7.05 21.38
N ILE A 213 -9.52 -6.48 21.35
CA ILE A 213 -10.21 -6.14 20.08
C ILE A 213 -9.46 -5.05 19.32
N ARG A 214 -8.89 -4.05 20.01
CA ARG A 214 -8.09 -2.99 19.38
C ARG A 214 -6.76 -3.52 18.85
N GLU A 215 -6.11 -4.42 19.59
CA GLU A 215 -4.88 -5.10 19.22
C GLU A 215 -5.05 -5.94 17.95
N GLN A 216 -6.06 -6.82 17.92
CA GLN A 216 -6.42 -7.59 16.72
C GLN A 216 -6.78 -6.69 15.52
N GLN A 217 -7.42 -5.54 15.76
CA GLN A 217 -7.70 -4.54 14.73
C GLN A 217 -6.46 -3.75 14.26
N LEU A 218 -5.38 -3.68 15.04
CA LEU A 218 -4.12 -3.09 14.63
C LEU A 218 -3.29 -4.12 13.84
N GLU A 219 -3.17 -5.34 14.34
CA GLU A 219 -2.55 -6.48 13.68
C GLU A 219 -3.14 -6.72 12.28
N SER A 220 -4.48 -6.72 12.14
CA SER A 220 -5.16 -6.86 10.85
C SER A 220 -4.91 -5.70 9.87
N ARG A 221 -4.60 -4.49 10.37
CA ARG A 221 -4.19 -3.35 9.52
C ARG A 221 -2.72 -3.43 9.14
N GLU A 222 -1.84 -3.80 10.07
CA GLU A 222 -0.41 -3.98 9.84
C GLU A 222 -0.15 -5.09 8.81
N GLN A 223 -0.82 -6.24 8.96
CA GLN A 223 -0.74 -7.35 8.00
C GLN A 223 -1.14 -6.90 6.57
N ARG A 224 -2.21 -6.12 6.43
CA ARG A 224 -2.63 -5.57 5.13
C ARG A 224 -1.60 -4.60 4.55
N LEU A 225 -1.03 -3.71 5.38
CA LEU A 225 0.02 -2.79 4.95
C LEU A 225 1.31 -3.54 4.53
N ILE A 226 1.60 -4.69 5.15
CA ILE A 226 2.69 -5.59 4.74
C ILE A 226 2.37 -6.24 3.38
N GLU A 227 1.14 -6.71 3.17
CA GLU A 227 0.68 -7.28 1.89
C GLU A 227 0.70 -6.25 0.75
N GLU A 228 0.13 -5.07 0.96
CA GLU A 228 0.16 -3.95 0.00
C GLU A 228 1.60 -3.53 -0.33
N LYS A 229 2.49 -3.43 0.68
CA LYS A 229 3.91 -3.17 0.50
C LYS A 229 4.63 -4.27 -0.28
N ASN A 230 4.25 -5.54 -0.11
CA ASN A 230 4.83 -6.65 -0.86
C ASN A 230 4.37 -6.63 -2.32
N GLN A 231 3.07 -6.42 -2.58
CA GLN A 231 2.51 -6.26 -3.93
C GLN A 231 3.19 -5.10 -4.68
N PHE A 232 3.30 -3.92 -4.06
CA PHE A 232 4.01 -2.77 -4.64
C PHE A 232 5.49 -3.08 -4.95
N ASN A 233 6.17 -3.88 -4.11
CA ASN A 233 7.54 -4.31 -4.38
C ASN A 233 7.64 -5.31 -5.54
N GLU A 234 6.62 -6.15 -5.76
CA GLU A 234 6.55 -7.02 -6.94
C GLU A 234 6.25 -6.24 -8.22
N GLU A 235 5.31 -5.31 -8.18
CA GLU A 235 5.02 -4.42 -9.32
C GLU A 235 6.25 -3.60 -9.71
N ARG A 236 6.95 -3.03 -8.72
CA ARG A 236 8.22 -2.34 -8.94
C ARG A 236 9.29 -3.24 -9.57
N LYS A 237 9.39 -4.52 -9.16
CA LYS A 237 10.27 -5.51 -9.83
C LYS A 237 9.85 -5.77 -11.28
N LYS A 238 8.56 -6.00 -11.54
CA LYS A 238 7.99 -6.22 -12.88
C LYS A 238 8.25 -5.02 -13.80
N VAL A 239 8.13 -3.78 -13.29
CA VAL A 239 8.47 -2.54 -14.02
C VAL A 239 9.96 -2.47 -14.36
N TYR A 240 10.87 -2.77 -13.42
CA TYR A 240 12.30 -2.81 -13.73
C TYR A 240 12.66 -3.90 -14.76
N GLU A 241 12.05 -5.09 -14.67
CA GLU A 241 12.26 -6.17 -15.63
C GLU A 241 11.78 -5.80 -17.04
N LEU A 242 10.59 -5.20 -17.16
CA LEU A 242 10.06 -4.70 -18.42
C LEU A 242 10.89 -3.55 -18.99
N ASN A 243 11.42 -2.66 -18.14
CA ASN A 243 12.29 -1.57 -18.56
C ASN A 243 13.65 -2.11 -19.10
N SER A 244 14.25 -3.12 -18.45
CA SER A 244 15.46 -3.79 -18.95
C SER A 244 15.22 -4.40 -20.33
N LYS A 245 14.15 -5.20 -20.47
CA LYS A 245 13.77 -5.83 -21.76
C LYS A 245 13.51 -4.80 -22.86
N LEU A 246 12.85 -3.68 -22.54
CA LEU A 246 12.64 -2.59 -23.49
C LEU A 246 13.97 -1.94 -23.92
N ASN A 247 14.86 -1.67 -22.97
CA ASN A 247 16.18 -1.10 -23.22
C ASN A 247 17.07 -2.04 -24.08
N GLU A 248 17.02 -3.34 -23.80
CA GLU A 248 17.66 -4.40 -24.60
C GLU A 248 17.09 -4.46 -26.03
N LEU A 249 15.76 -4.41 -26.19
CA LEU A 249 15.10 -4.38 -27.51
C LEU A 249 15.43 -3.11 -28.30
N CYS A 250 15.44 -1.94 -27.66
CA CYS A 250 15.83 -0.69 -28.31
C CYS A 250 17.28 -0.72 -28.81
N LYS A 251 18.23 -1.23 -28.02
CA LYS A 251 19.63 -1.41 -28.42
C LYS A 251 19.79 -2.46 -29.53
N GLY A 252 19.02 -3.54 -29.48
CA GLY A 252 18.94 -4.53 -30.55
C GLY A 252 18.45 -3.91 -31.87
N GLN A 253 17.40 -3.08 -31.80
CA GLN A 253 16.88 -2.37 -32.96
C GLN A 253 17.87 -1.31 -33.50
N GLU A 254 18.53 -0.55 -32.62
CA GLU A 254 19.54 0.44 -32.98
C GLU A 254 20.72 -0.21 -33.72
N THR A 255 21.28 -1.29 -33.18
CA THR A 255 22.37 -2.03 -33.81
C THR A 255 21.95 -2.67 -35.14
N ALA A 256 20.73 -3.21 -35.24
CA ALA A 256 20.20 -3.74 -36.51
C ALA A 256 19.99 -2.65 -37.57
N MET A 257 19.47 -1.48 -37.19
CA MET A 257 19.33 -0.33 -38.10
C MET A 257 20.69 0.18 -38.57
N GLU A 258 21.71 0.22 -37.71
CA GLU A 258 23.06 0.65 -38.11
C GLU A 258 23.72 -0.38 -39.04
N GLN A 259 23.57 -1.69 -38.79
CA GLN A 259 24.02 -2.74 -39.71
C GLN A 259 23.37 -2.59 -41.10
N GLU A 260 22.08 -2.29 -41.16
CA GLU A 260 21.39 -2.08 -42.44
C GLU A 260 21.82 -0.78 -43.13
N LYS A 261 22.12 0.31 -42.40
CA LYS A 261 22.77 1.51 -42.98
C LYS A 261 24.13 1.19 -43.60
N TYR A 262 24.93 0.31 -42.97
CA TYR A 262 26.20 -0.13 -43.54
C TYR A 262 25.99 -0.95 -44.82
N ARG A 263 25.05 -1.90 -44.83
CA ARG A 263 24.69 -2.70 -46.02
C ARG A 263 24.20 -1.85 -47.18
N VAL A 264 23.27 -0.92 -46.93
CA VAL A 264 22.76 0.00 -47.96
C VAL A 264 23.89 0.88 -48.52
N ARG A 265 24.86 1.30 -47.69
CA ARG A 265 26.04 2.05 -48.14
C ARG A 265 27.00 1.18 -48.98
N GLU A 266 27.19 -0.08 -48.61
CA GLU A 266 28.01 -1.06 -49.33
C GLU A 266 27.41 -1.38 -50.71
N GLU A 267 26.12 -1.72 -50.77
CA GLU A 267 25.38 -1.94 -52.02
C GLU A 267 25.33 -0.70 -52.92
N TRP A 268 25.14 0.50 -52.34
CA TRP A 268 25.19 1.75 -53.10
C TRP A 268 26.59 2.00 -53.70
N ASN A 269 27.65 1.73 -52.94
CA ASN A 269 29.03 1.81 -53.43
C ASN A 269 29.29 0.80 -54.57
N ARG A 270 28.83 -0.46 -54.40
CA ARG A 270 28.94 -1.53 -55.40
C ARG A 270 28.26 -1.15 -56.72
N LEU A 271 26.98 -0.78 -56.65
CA LEU A 271 26.19 -0.34 -57.80
C LEU A 271 26.76 0.93 -58.45
N ASN A 272 27.35 1.84 -57.68
CA ASN A 272 28.01 3.02 -58.24
C ASN A 272 29.35 2.69 -58.94
N ALA A 273 30.09 1.68 -58.47
CA ALA A 273 31.29 1.18 -59.15
C ALA A 273 30.93 0.47 -60.47
N GLU A 274 29.94 -0.43 -60.46
CA GLU A 274 29.42 -1.11 -61.66
C GLU A 274 28.92 -0.11 -62.71
N LYS A 275 28.19 0.92 -62.27
CA LYS A 275 27.74 2.06 -63.09
C LYS A 275 28.89 2.91 -63.66
N LEU A 276 30.07 2.92 -63.04
CA LEU A 276 31.26 3.58 -63.59
C LEU A 276 31.95 2.69 -64.63
N VAL A 277 32.09 1.39 -64.37
CA VAL A 277 32.65 0.41 -65.33
C VAL A 277 31.80 0.39 -66.61
N PHE A 278 30.49 0.21 -66.49
CA PHE A 278 29.55 0.21 -67.63
C PHE A 278 29.62 1.49 -68.48
N LYS A 279 29.87 2.65 -67.86
CA LYS A 279 30.08 3.91 -68.59
C LYS A 279 31.39 3.96 -69.35
N GLU A 280 32.43 3.31 -68.83
CA GLU A 280 33.72 3.21 -69.52
C GLU A 280 33.64 2.20 -70.67
N ASP A 281 32.94 1.08 -70.49
CA ASP A 281 32.64 0.14 -71.58
C ASP A 281 31.84 0.81 -72.70
N GLN A 282 30.83 1.62 -72.37
CA GLN A 282 30.09 2.42 -73.35
C GLN A 282 30.99 3.39 -74.12
N ARG A 283 31.93 4.09 -73.45
CA ARG A 283 32.92 4.94 -74.12
C ARG A 283 33.83 4.13 -75.04
N PHE A 284 34.39 3.03 -74.54
CA PHE A 284 35.30 2.17 -75.28
C PHE A 284 34.66 1.60 -76.55
N ILE A 285 33.38 1.20 -76.48
CA ILE A 285 32.61 0.75 -77.64
C ILE A 285 32.42 1.88 -78.65
N LEU A 286 32.03 3.09 -78.20
CA LEU A 286 31.84 4.25 -79.09
C LEU A 286 33.15 4.71 -79.75
N ASP A 287 34.24 4.81 -79.00
CA ASP A 287 35.57 5.17 -79.51
C ASP A 287 36.09 4.12 -80.50
N ASN A 288 35.84 2.83 -80.24
CA ASN A 288 36.18 1.77 -81.18
C ASN A 288 35.33 1.84 -82.47
N ILE A 289 34.03 2.13 -82.38
CA ILE A 289 33.16 2.32 -83.55
C ILE A 289 33.65 3.52 -84.38
N GLU A 290 33.95 4.66 -83.76
CA GLU A 290 34.43 5.84 -84.49
C GLU A 290 35.82 5.59 -85.10
N LYS A 291 36.70 4.86 -84.40
CA LYS A 291 37.99 4.41 -84.94
C LYS A 291 37.84 3.49 -86.15
N GLN A 292 36.91 2.53 -86.11
CA GLN A 292 36.61 1.65 -87.25
C GLN A 292 36.02 2.45 -88.42
N LYS A 293 35.11 3.40 -88.15
CA LYS A 293 34.54 4.32 -89.13
C LYS A 293 35.59 5.22 -89.79
N MET A 294 36.53 5.78 -89.03
CA MET A 294 37.67 6.54 -89.57
C MET A 294 38.58 5.68 -90.46
N LEU A 295 38.87 4.43 -90.06
CA LEU A 295 39.66 3.49 -90.87
C LEU A 295 38.94 3.12 -92.18
N LEU A 296 37.62 2.89 -92.11
CA LEU A 296 36.79 2.59 -93.28
C LEU A 296 36.72 3.77 -94.26
N GLU A 297 36.46 4.99 -93.78
CA GLU A 297 36.44 6.20 -94.61
C GLU A 297 37.83 6.51 -95.21
N LYS A 298 38.92 6.26 -94.48
CA LYS A 298 40.29 6.36 -95.02
C LYS A 298 40.52 5.34 -96.15
N SER A 299 40.10 4.08 -95.96
CA SER A 299 40.23 3.02 -96.97
C SER A 299 39.40 3.33 -98.22
N LYS A 300 38.15 3.76 -98.03
CA LYS A 300 37.23 4.23 -99.09
C LYS A 300 37.80 5.42 -99.86
N THR A 301 38.40 6.39 -99.17
CA THR A 301 39.04 7.55 -99.81
C THR A 301 40.26 7.13 -100.63
N ALA A 302 41.10 6.23 -100.11
CA ALA A 302 42.24 5.69 -100.85
C ALA A 302 41.80 4.92 -102.11
N PHE A 303 40.82 4.04 -102.00
CA PHE A 303 40.24 3.32 -103.13
C PHE A 303 39.66 4.26 -104.19
N LEU A 304 38.91 5.30 -103.79
CA LEU A 304 38.38 6.29 -104.73
C LEU A 304 39.48 7.11 -105.43
N GLN A 305 40.59 7.39 -104.75
CA GLN A 305 41.77 8.00 -105.38
C GLN A 305 42.42 7.05 -106.39
N GLU A 306 42.63 5.77 -106.04
CA GLU A 306 43.18 4.76 -106.95
C GLU A 306 42.30 4.56 -108.20
N GLN A 307 40.97 4.56 -108.04
CA GLN A 307 40.03 4.52 -109.17
C GLN A 307 40.09 5.79 -110.03
N HIS A 308 40.27 6.96 -109.42
CA HIS A 308 40.45 8.22 -110.15
C HIS A 308 41.76 8.23 -110.94
N ASP A 309 42.87 7.85 -110.31
CA ASP A 309 44.19 7.79 -110.93
C ASP A 309 44.25 6.77 -112.08
N LEU A 310 43.56 5.63 -111.92
CA LEU A 310 43.37 4.63 -112.98
C LEU A 310 42.54 5.19 -114.14
N LEU A 311 41.44 5.89 -113.87
CA LEU A 311 40.61 6.52 -114.91
C LEU A 311 41.38 7.60 -115.67
N VAL A 312 42.16 8.43 -114.97
CA VAL A 312 43.05 9.44 -115.58
C VAL A 312 44.09 8.77 -116.47
N ARG A 313 44.69 7.65 -116.03
CA ARG A 313 45.64 6.87 -116.84
C ARG A 313 44.99 6.28 -118.10
N VAL A 314 43.82 5.65 -117.99
CA VAL A 314 43.09 5.10 -119.15
C VAL A 314 42.68 6.22 -120.12
N CYS A 315 42.29 7.39 -119.61
CA CYS A 315 41.98 8.55 -120.44
C CYS A 315 43.22 9.09 -121.18
N THR A 316 44.39 9.18 -120.55
CA THR A 316 45.62 9.65 -121.20
C THR A 316 46.21 8.61 -122.16
N GLU A 317 46.21 7.33 -121.81
CA GLU A 317 46.56 6.23 -122.73
C GLU A 317 45.65 6.23 -123.98
N ARG A 318 44.33 6.39 -123.79
CA ARG A 318 43.38 6.53 -124.91
C ARG A 318 43.65 7.78 -125.77
N GLN A 319 44.07 8.89 -125.16
CA GLN A 319 44.43 10.11 -125.89
C GLN A 319 45.71 9.91 -126.72
N LEU A 320 46.73 9.24 -126.16
CA LEU A 320 47.96 8.90 -126.88
C LEU A 320 47.67 7.95 -128.05
N LEU A 321 46.89 6.88 -127.84
CA LEU A 321 46.48 5.95 -128.90
C LEU A 321 45.68 6.65 -130.01
N GLU A 322 44.81 7.60 -129.67
CA GLU A 322 44.10 8.40 -130.67
C GLU A 322 45.03 9.38 -131.40
N GLN A 323 46.07 9.94 -130.75
CA GLN A 323 47.12 10.70 -131.43
C GLN A 323 47.90 9.81 -132.41
N GLU A 324 48.42 8.67 -131.97
CA GLU A 324 49.16 7.71 -132.81
C GLU A 324 48.34 7.25 -134.02
N LYS A 325 47.05 6.98 -133.81
CA LYS A 325 46.08 6.65 -134.87
C LYS A 325 45.90 7.79 -135.87
N ASN A 326 45.81 9.04 -135.41
CA ASN A 326 45.72 10.21 -136.30
C ASN A 326 47.04 10.48 -137.04
N GLU A 327 48.19 10.30 -136.39
CA GLU A 327 49.50 10.33 -137.06
C GLU A 327 49.64 9.24 -138.13
N PHE A 328 49.22 8.01 -137.83
CA PHE A 328 49.22 6.90 -138.78
C PHE A 328 48.28 7.16 -139.96
N HIS A 329 47.08 7.71 -139.71
CA HIS A 329 46.18 8.14 -140.77
C HIS A 329 46.76 9.28 -141.61
N GLY A 330 47.46 10.24 -141.00
CA GLY A 330 48.19 11.31 -141.70
C GLY A 330 49.31 10.76 -142.59
N LYS A 331 50.19 9.93 -142.03
CA LYS A 331 51.28 9.23 -142.75
C LYS A 331 50.72 8.42 -143.93
N ARG A 332 49.72 7.56 -143.69
CA ARG A 332 49.03 6.78 -144.74
C ARG A 332 48.36 7.65 -145.80
N SER A 333 47.76 8.79 -145.43
CA SER A 333 47.14 9.72 -146.38
C SER A 333 48.19 10.37 -147.29
N ALA A 334 49.34 10.77 -146.72
CA ALA A 334 50.47 11.29 -147.48
C ALA A 334 51.09 10.23 -148.42
N ASP A 335 51.26 8.99 -147.95
CA ASP A 335 51.72 7.86 -148.80
C ASP A 335 50.75 7.57 -149.95
N VAL A 336 49.44 7.51 -149.67
CA VAL A 336 48.40 7.32 -150.71
C VAL A 336 48.36 8.50 -151.69
N LYS A 337 48.62 9.72 -151.22
CA LYS A 337 48.75 10.90 -152.09
C LYS A 337 50.00 10.79 -152.98
N ARG A 338 51.17 10.47 -152.42
CA ARG A 338 52.42 10.25 -153.18
C ARG A 338 52.24 9.15 -154.24
N LEU A 339 51.69 8.00 -153.87
CA LEU A 339 51.46 6.88 -154.78
C LEU A 339 50.46 7.24 -155.91
N LYS A 340 49.45 8.08 -155.64
CA LYS A 340 48.55 8.59 -156.68
C LYS A 340 49.23 9.61 -157.60
N GLU A 341 50.09 10.46 -157.06
CA GLU A 341 50.86 11.45 -157.83
C GLU A 341 51.90 10.76 -158.72
N GLU A 342 52.60 9.74 -158.18
CA GLU A 342 53.53 8.87 -158.90
C GLU A 342 52.82 8.04 -159.97
N ALA A 343 51.68 7.41 -159.66
CA ALA A 343 50.87 6.72 -160.66
C ALA A 343 50.37 7.67 -161.76
N GLY A 344 49.98 8.91 -161.40
CA GLY A 344 49.60 9.95 -162.35
C GLY A 344 50.77 10.51 -163.18
N GLU A 345 52.00 10.46 -162.66
CA GLU A 345 53.21 10.70 -163.44
C GLU A 345 53.53 9.56 -164.40
N LEU A 346 53.50 8.31 -163.92
CA LEU A 346 53.70 7.13 -164.75
C LEU A 346 52.65 7.05 -165.87
N GLN A 347 51.39 7.38 -165.58
CA GLN A 347 50.34 7.47 -166.59
C GLN A 347 50.57 8.60 -167.59
N ARG A 348 51.06 9.78 -167.18
CA ARG A 348 51.48 10.85 -168.11
C ARG A 348 52.68 10.45 -168.95
N ARG A 349 53.69 9.79 -168.38
CA ARG A 349 54.85 9.26 -169.10
C ARG A 349 54.40 8.20 -170.13
N ALA A 350 53.51 7.29 -169.75
CA ALA A 350 52.91 6.32 -170.66
C ALA A 350 52.08 6.97 -171.78
N GLN A 351 51.29 8.01 -171.48
CA GLN A 351 50.57 8.78 -172.50
C GLN A 351 51.50 9.53 -173.46
N ASN A 352 52.63 10.05 -172.96
CA ASN A 352 53.66 10.67 -173.80
C ASN A 352 54.38 9.64 -174.69
N VAL A 353 54.67 8.44 -174.17
CA VAL A 353 55.19 7.31 -174.97
C VAL A 353 54.17 6.91 -176.04
N LEU A 354 52.90 6.69 -175.68
CA LEU A 354 51.81 6.41 -176.63
C LEU A 354 51.54 7.55 -177.63
N ALA A 355 51.96 8.79 -177.34
CA ALA A 355 51.91 9.91 -178.28
C ALA A 355 53.13 9.91 -179.23
N ALA A 356 54.33 9.63 -178.72
CA ALA A 356 55.54 9.46 -179.51
C ALA A 356 55.44 8.24 -180.43
N GLU A 357 54.91 7.11 -179.95
CA GLU A 357 54.60 5.92 -180.74
C GLU A 357 53.62 6.24 -181.87
N ARG A 358 52.55 7.01 -181.60
CA ARG A 358 51.63 7.48 -182.65
C ARG A 358 52.31 8.39 -183.67
N GLN A 359 53.19 9.31 -183.25
CA GLN A 359 53.97 10.13 -184.19
C GLN A 359 54.97 9.28 -185.00
N ILE A 360 55.56 8.25 -184.42
CA ILE A 360 56.42 7.28 -185.12
C ILE A 360 55.60 6.46 -186.12
N ASP A 361 54.39 6.03 -185.76
CA ASP A 361 53.47 5.31 -186.66
C ASP A 361 52.89 6.22 -187.76
N GLU A 362 52.67 7.50 -187.50
CA GLU A 362 52.28 8.50 -188.50
C GLU A 362 53.43 8.80 -189.46
N MET A 363 54.66 8.96 -188.96
CA MET A 363 55.86 9.06 -189.78
C MET A 363 56.09 7.79 -190.61
N LYS A 364 55.91 6.61 -190.01
CA LYS A 364 55.99 5.31 -190.69
C LYS A 364 54.93 5.18 -191.77
N LYS A 365 53.68 5.56 -191.51
CA LYS A 365 52.61 5.62 -192.53
C LYS A 365 52.92 6.62 -193.63
N HIS A 366 53.55 7.76 -193.32
CA HIS A 366 53.99 8.74 -194.32
C HIS A 366 55.12 8.19 -195.20
N TYR A 367 56.08 7.45 -194.63
CA TYR A 367 57.09 6.71 -195.37
C TYR A 367 56.48 5.57 -196.20
N GLU A 368 55.59 4.76 -195.63
CA GLU A 368 54.85 3.71 -196.38
C GLU A 368 54.01 4.30 -197.51
N MET A 369 53.41 5.49 -197.33
CA MET A 369 52.64 6.18 -198.36
C MET A 369 53.54 6.70 -199.49
N LYS A 370 54.72 7.23 -199.17
CA LYS A 370 55.77 7.56 -200.17
C LYS A 370 56.27 6.31 -200.90
N MET A 371 56.48 5.20 -200.20
CA MET A 371 56.86 3.91 -200.82
C MET A 371 55.74 3.34 -201.70
N ARG A 372 54.47 3.50 -201.32
CA ARG A 372 53.31 3.09 -202.15
C ARG A 372 53.16 3.98 -203.41
N GLN A 373 53.54 5.27 -203.34
CA GLN A 373 53.67 6.10 -204.54
C GLN A 373 54.82 5.63 -205.47
N ALA A 374 55.87 5.00 -204.93
CA ALA A 374 57.00 4.48 -205.70
C ALA A 374 56.78 3.08 -206.32
N CYS A 375 55.66 2.40 -206.02
CA CYS A 375 55.41 1.01 -206.45
C CYS A 375 53.99 0.78 -207.01
N PHE A 376 53.50 1.68 -207.87
CA PHE A 376 52.19 1.51 -208.53
C PHE A 376 52.27 0.83 -209.90
N THR A 377 52.62 -0.46 -209.92
CA THR A 377 52.39 -1.37 -211.05
C THR A 377 52.05 -2.77 -210.53
N ARG A 378 50.88 -3.31 -210.97
CA ARG A 378 50.41 -4.70 -210.72
C ARG A 378 50.06 -5.00 -209.23
N ALA A 379 48.89 -4.66 -208.71
CA ALA A 379 47.56 -5.31 -208.89
C ALA A 379 47.48 -6.79 -208.38
N GLY A 380 46.51 -7.20 -207.55
CA GLY A 380 45.46 -6.42 -206.84
C GLY A 380 44.38 -7.27 -206.13
N ASN A 381 43.62 -6.63 -205.22
CA ASN A 381 42.24 -6.82 -204.70
C ASN A 381 41.47 -8.19 -204.71
N VAL A 382 40.47 -8.47 -203.84
CA VAL A 382 40.05 -8.03 -202.46
C VAL A 382 38.82 -8.90 -202.02
N VAL A 383 38.13 -8.58 -200.89
CA VAL A 383 36.79 -9.06 -200.40
C VAL A 383 36.79 -10.25 -199.39
N ASN A 384 35.95 -10.31 -198.33
CA ASN A 384 35.49 -9.31 -197.33
C ASN A 384 34.64 -9.96 -196.19
N GLY A 385 34.42 -9.24 -195.08
CA GLY A 385 33.30 -9.45 -194.12
C GLY A 385 33.68 -9.80 -192.67
N GLY A 386 32.94 -9.41 -191.62
CA GLY A 386 31.81 -8.45 -191.57
C GLY A 386 30.92 -8.56 -190.30
N MET A 387 30.39 -7.41 -189.81
CA MET A 387 29.41 -7.26 -188.69
C MET A 387 30.00 -7.52 -187.26
N SER A 388 29.67 -6.86 -186.12
CA SER A 388 28.56 -6.05 -185.52
C SER A 388 28.00 -6.81 -184.28
N GLY A 389 27.58 -6.24 -183.13
CA GLY A 389 27.63 -4.87 -182.60
C GLY A 389 26.61 -4.62 -181.44
N ASN A 390 26.84 -3.59 -180.60
CA ASN A 390 25.90 -2.92 -179.65
C ASN A 390 25.36 -3.61 -178.36
N GLY A 391 24.96 -2.76 -177.38
CA GLY A 391 24.15 -3.07 -176.16
C GLY A 391 24.98 -3.16 -174.85
N LYS A 392 24.98 -2.26 -173.85
CA LYS A 392 23.97 -1.40 -173.16
C LYS A 392 22.85 -2.13 -172.41
N HIS A 393 22.96 -2.25 -171.07
CA HIS A 393 22.00 -1.70 -170.09
C HIS A 393 22.51 -1.78 -168.63
N SER A 394 21.71 -1.34 -167.65
CA SER A 394 22.12 -1.03 -166.27
C SER A 394 20.97 -1.13 -165.25
N LYS A 395 21.24 -1.45 -163.96
CA LYS A 395 20.54 -0.97 -162.73
C LYS A 395 21.04 -1.61 -161.40
N SER A 396 20.75 -0.91 -160.29
CA SER A 396 20.63 -1.24 -158.84
C SER A 396 20.95 -2.66 -158.29
N GLY A 397 21.40 -2.87 -157.04
CA GLY A 397 21.73 -1.94 -155.93
C GLY A 397 20.87 -2.14 -154.64
N PHE A 398 21.49 -2.01 -153.45
CA PHE A 398 20.91 -2.02 -152.07
C PHE A 398 20.28 -3.36 -151.59
N ASP A 399 20.31 -3.77 -150.30
CA ASP A 399 21.08 -3.33 -149.12
C ASP A 399 21.22 -4.48 -148.07
N ALA A 400 21.92 -4.26 -146.95
CA ALA A 400 22.22 -5.26 -145.92
C ALA A 400 21.16 -5.42 -144.80
N LYS A 401 21.19 -6.56 -144.09
CA LYS A 401 21.28 -6.64 -142.60
C LYS A 401 21.39 -8.06 -142.02
N ASN A 402 22.22 -8.16 -140.99
CA ASN A 402 22.33 -9.14 -139.88
C ASN A 402 22.67 -8.29 -138.61
N PRO A 403 22.69 -8.76 -137.34
CA PRO A 403 22.77 -10.12 -136.75
C PRO A 403 21.41 -10.55 -136.14
N ASP A 404 21.14 -11.79 -135.69
CA ASP A 404 21.84 -12.76 -134.81
C ASP A 404 21.92 -12.36 -133.31
N LEU A 405 21.35 -13.21 -132.45
CA LEU A 405 21.50 -13.26 -130.99
C LEU A 405 20.68 -14.43 -130.41
N ARG A 406 21.32 -15.54 -130.04
CA ARG A 406 20.67 -16.69 -129.37
C ARG A 406 21.60 -17.44 -128.41
N GLN A 407 21.41 -17.24 -127.10
CA GLN A 407 21.72 -18.11 -125.95
C GLN A 407 21.34 -17.30 -124.69
N ARG A 408 20.64 -17.77 -123.65
CA ARG A 408 20.37 -19.11 -123.08
C ARG A 408 21.52 -19.73 -122.28
N SER A 409 21.54 -19.40 -120.99
CA SER A 409 22.07 -20.27 -119.93
C SER A 409 21.22 -20.11 -118.67
N GLU A 410 20.60 -21.21 -118.24
CA GLU A 410 20.10 -21.39 -116.88
C GLU A 410 21.22 -22.08 -116.08
N PHE A 411 21.43 -21.74 -114.81
CA PHE A 411 22.11 -22.65 -113.88
C PHE A 411 21.55 -22.51 -112.46
N PHE A 412 21.79 -23.54 -111.66
CA PHE A 412 21.01 -23.91 -110.46
C PHE A 412 21.92 -23.92 -109.21
N VAL A 413 21.37 -24.43 -108.08
CA VAL A 413 22.05 -24.90 -106.85
C VAL A 413 22.09 -23.93 -105.63
N GLN A 414 21.14 -24.22 -104.72
CA GLN A 414 21.25 -24.38 -103.25
C GLN A 414 21.75 -23.27 -102.30
N GLU A 415 20.88 -23.01 -101.32
CA GLU A 415 21.08 -23.19 -99.86
C GLU A 415 22.48 -22.98 -99.24
N ASN A 416 22.48 -22.18 -98.17
CA ASN A 416 23.17 -22.55 -96.93
C ASN A 416 22.37 -22.04 -95.73
N GLU A 417 21.92 -22.96 -94.86
CA GLU A 417 21.50 -22.62 -93.49
C GLU A 417 22.76 -22.35 -92.64
N GLY A 418 22.70 -21.45 -91.64
CA GLY A 418 23.93 -21.02 -90.96
C GLY A 418 23.76 -20.20 -89.68
N ASN A 419 23.34 -20.86 -88.60
CA ASN A 419 23.58 -20.55 -87.18
C ASN A 419 24.18 -19.18 -86.78
N TYR A 420 23.37 -18.35 -86.10
CA TYR A 420 23.76 -17.63 -84.86
C TYR A 420 22.51 -17.58 -83.95
N LEU A 421 22.20 -18.59 -83.14
CA LEU A 421 22.81 -18.93 -81.83
C LEU A 421 22.90 -17.77 -80.83
N LEU A 422 22.01 -17.83 -79.84
CA LEU A 422 22.18 -17.40 -78.44
C LEU A 422 22.90 -16.07 -78.17
N LEU A 423 22.12 -14.99 -78.01
CA LEU A 423 22.42 -14.07 -76.91
C LEU A 423 21.84 -14.68 -75.63
N ARG A 424 22.75 -15.16 -74.78
CA ARG A 424 22.46 -15.75 -73.48
C ARG A 424 23.14 -14.90 -72.40
N ASP A 425 22.43 -14.70 -71.29
CA ASP A 425 22.91 -14.37 -69.95
C ASP A 425 24.32 -13.73 -69.86
N PHE A 426 24.37 -12.41 -69.67
CA PHE A 426 25.48 -11.75 -68.97
C PHE A 426 24.93 -11.01 -67.75
N SER A 427 25.68 -11.08 -66.65
CA SER A 427 25.34 -10.48 -65.34
C SER A 427 25.69 -9.00 -65.26
#